data_AF-A0A933LHI1-F1
#
_entry.id   AF-A0A933LHI1-F1
#
_cell.length_a   1.000
_cell.length_b   1.000
_cell.length_c   1.000
_cell.angle_alpha   90.00
_cell.angle_beta   90.00
_cell.angle_gamma   90.00
#
_symmetry.space_group_name_H-M   'P 1'
#
loop_
_entity.id
_entity.type
_entity.pdbx_description
1 polymer ?
#
loop_
_entity_poly.entity_id
_entity_poly.type
_entity_poly.pdbx_seq_one_letter_code
_entity_poly.pdbx_strand_id
1 'polypeptide(L)'
;MFRTAQQLEGDGFRLDGSRWVKRKEVYLPLYEAKMVQAFDHRAASVLVEGANWMRQGQTDDAPLVSHQNPEFVVIPRFWVAEEEVTRSLGSERPELPGFLGFKDITSPTNQRTMIASIIPFSAVTNHFPLLLMQVHWRRQTCLLANLNAFVFDYATRQKIGGVTLNFFIVEQLPTLPPDRYDEKCPWDKKTTLERWISERVLKLTCTANDMRPLAEAAGFKPGVHGWNEADRHRLRAELDAAYFILYGLDREEVDYVLDAFQGVVKEDEAHGRPGPTRAAILDAYDGLR
;
A
#
# COMPACT_ATOMS: atom_id res chain seq x y z
N MET A 1 17.47 15.69 13.21
CA MET A 1 16.78 15.14 12.02
C MET A 1 15.30 14.95 12.33
N PHE A 2 14.94 14.11 13.30
CA PHE A 2 13.55 13.90 13.71
C PHE A 2 13.05 14.99 14.66
N ARG A 3 11.81 15.44 14.44
CA ARG A 3 11.10 16.45 15.26
C ARG A 3 9.77 15.90 15.73
N THR A 4 9.36 16.22 16.96
CA THR A 4 8.02 15.88 17.46
C THR A 4 7.01 16.99 17.17
N ALA A 5 5.72 16.68 17.27
CA ALA A 5 4.64 17.65 17.16
C ALA A 5 4.81 18.83 18.13
N GLN A 6 5.09 18.57 19.43
CA GLN A 6 5.26 19.63 20.44
C GLN A 6 6.46 20.56 20.12
N GLN A 7 7.54 20.00 19.57
CA GLN A 7 8.70 20.80 19.18
C GLN A 7 8.41 21.70 17.98
N LEU A 8 7.60 21.24 17.01
CA LEU A 8 7.25 22.04 15.83
C LEU A 8 6.23 23.11 16.17
N GLU A 9 5.24 22.77 17.01
CA GLU A 9 4.27 23.73 17.54
C GLU A 9 4.95 24.82 18.37
N GLY A 10 5.87 24.46 19.27
CA GLY A 10 6.67 25.40 20.07
C GLY A 10 7.54 26.33 19.23
N ASP A 11 8.01 25.86 18.08
CA ASP A 11 8.76 26.67 17.12
C ASP A 11 7.86 27.52 16.19
N GLY A 12 6.53 27.47 16.38
CA GLY A 12 5.56 28.27 15.66
C GLY A 12 5.19 27.74 14.27
N PHE A 13 5.42 26.45 14.00
CA PHE A 13 4.86 25.80 12.82
C PHE A 13 3.35 25.56 13.01
N ARG A 14 2.62 25.50 11.90
CA ARG A 14 1.20 25.11 11.88
C ARG A 14 1.04 23.78 11.19
N LEU A 15 0.17 22.94 11.74
CA LEU A 15 -0.19 21.65 11.13
C LEU A 15 -1.15 21.90 9.96
N ASP A 16 -0.83 21.34 8.80
CA ASP A 16 -1.62 21.32 7.57
C ASP A 16 -1.70 19.87 7.07
N GLY A 17 -2.86 19.22 7.26
CA GLY A 17 -2.99 17.79 7.14
C GLY A 17 -2.03 17.06 8.08
N SER A 18 -1.07 16.31 7.53
CA SER A 18 -0.02 15.62 8.28
C SER A 18 1.34 16.33 8.20
N ARG A 19 1.41 17.54 7.63
CA ARG A 19 2.65 18.32 7.43
C ARG A 19 2.70 19.50 8.37
N TRP A 20 3.89 19.87 8.83
CA TRP A 20 4.09 21.10 9.60
C TRP A 20 4.71 22.16 8.71
N VAL A 21 4.11 23.35 8.66
CA VAL A 21 4.49 24.42 7.73
C VAL A 21 4.77 25.72 8.49
N LYS A 22 5.88 26.38 8.14
CA LYS A 22 6.22 27.73 8.58
C LYS A 22 6.95 28.48 7.46
N ARG A 23 6.29 29.49 6.88
CA ARG A 23 6.80 30.23 5.71
C ARG A 23 7.12 29.29 4.55
N LYS A 24 8.42 29.04 4.27
CA LYS A 24 8.91 28.13 3.23
C LYS A 24 9.43 26.80 3.79
N GLU A 25 9.48 26.67 5.12
CA GLU A 25 9.97 25.46 5.77
C GLU A 25 8.81 24.48 5.93
N VAL A 26 9.01 23.26 5.44
CA VAL A 26 8.05 22.15 5.52
C VAL A 26 8.70 20.98 6.22
N TYR A 27 7.96 20.39 7.16
CA TYR A 27 8.30 19.14 7.82
C TYR A 27 7.28 18.07 7.42
N LEU A 28 7.78 17.02 6.78
CA LEU A 28 7.01 15.91 6.26
C LEU A 28 6.83 14.82 7.33
N PRO A 29 5.70 14.11 7.33
CA PRO A 29 5.49 13.00 8.25
C PRO A 29 6.53 11.90 8.01
N LEU A 30 7.05 11.30 9.09
CA LEU A 30 7.88 10.10 9.02
C LEU A 30 6.99 8.86 9.06
N TYR A 31 6.76 8.26 7.90
CA TYR A 31 6.02 7.03 7.75
C TYR A 31 6.78 5.83 8.31
N GLU A 32 6.14 5.11 9.21
CA GLU A 32 6.57 3.80 9.70
C GLU A 32 5.77 2.70 8.99
N ALA A 33 6.39 1.55 8.74
CA ALA A 33 5.74 0.41 8.08
C ALA A 33 4.41 -0.04 8.72
N LYS A 34 4.26 0.17 10.03
CA LYS A 34 3.04 -0.13 10.80
C LYS A 34 1.86 0.80 10.49
N MET A 35 2.11 1.95 9.86
CA MET A 35 1.06 2.91 9.48
C MET A 35 0.34 2.54 8.18
N VAL A 36 0.85 1.52 7.46
CA VAL A 36 0.34 1.11 6.15
C VAL A 36 -0.17 -0.33 6.17
N GLN A 37 -1.10 -0.61 5.26
CA GLN A 37 -1.60 -1.93 4.91
C GLN A 37 -1.67 -2.08 3.38
N ALA A 38 -2.05 -3.26 2.89
CA ALA A 38 -2.15 -3.52 1.46
C ALA A 38 -3.09 -2.51 0.79
N PHE A 39 -2.54 -1.72 -0.15
CA PHE A 39 -3.22 -0.64 -0.86
C PHE A 39 -3.73 0.51 0.02
N ASP A 40 -3.30 0.59 1.27
CA ASP A 40 -3.78 1.59 2.22
C ASP A 40 -2.59 2.30 2.89
N HIS A 41 -2.49 3.61 2.64
CA HIS A 41 -1.43 4.46 3.20
C HIS A 41 -1.81 5.05 4.55
N ARG A 42 -3.02 4.83 5.06
CA ARG A 42 -3.54 5.48 6.27
C ARG A 42 -4.19 4.50 7.24
N ALA A 43 -3.65 3.29 7.28
CA ALA A 43 -4.17 2.19 8.07
C ALA A 43 -4.09 2.44 9.58
N ALA A 44 -3.05 3.13 10.06
CA ALA A 44 -2.90 3.39 11.49
C ALA A 44 -2.06 4.64 11.81
N SER A 45 -2.46 5.36 12.86
CA SER A 45 -1.67 6.46 13.44
C SER A 45 -0.77 5.93 14.55
N VAL A 46 0.37 6.58 14.79
CA VAL A 46 1.30 6.18 15.86
C VAL A 46 0.97 6.96 17.12
N LEU A 47 0.58 6.24 18.18
CA LEU A 47 0.26 6.84 19.47
C LEU A 47 1.51 7.38 20.16
N VAL A 48 1.43 8.62 20.62
CA VAL A 48 2.43 9.28 21.48
C VAL A 48 1.76 9.65 22.80
N GLU A 49 1.43 8.65 23.63
CA GLU A 49 0.95 8.93 24.98
C GLU A 49 2.10 9.39 25.89
N GLY A 50 1.93 10.57 26.48
CA GLY A 50 2.83 11.12 27.49
C GLY A 50 2.61 10.50 28.87
N ALA A 51 3.19 9.32 29.13
CA ALA A 51 3.54 8.83 30.48
C ALA A 51 4.11 7.40 30.47
N ASN A 52 3.81 6.59 29.44
CA ASN A 52 4.27 5.20 29.37
C ASN A 52 5.40 5.04 28.36
N TRP A 53 6.64 5.08 28.84
CA TRP A 53 7.83 4.77 28.04
C TRP A 53 7.77 3.36 27.41
N MET A 54 7.05 2.41 28.02
CA MET A 54 6.78 1.06 27.50
C MET A 54 5.75 1.00 26.35
N ARG A 55 4.95 2.05 26.10
CA ARG A 55 3.91 2.09 25.05
C ARG A 55 4.24 3.00 23.87
N GLN A 56 5.42 3.63 23.87
CA GLN A 56 5.82 4.51 22.78
C GLN A 56 5.94 3.74 21.46
N GLY A 57 5.13 4.09 20.47
CA GLY A 57 5.15 3.45 19.15
C GLY A 57 4.11 2.35 18.94
N GLN A 58 3.13 2.19 19.84
CA GLN A 58 1.89 1.47 19.50
C GLN A 58 1.11 2.23 18.44
N THR A 59 0.35 1.50 17.63
CA THR A 59 -0.54 2.07 16.62
C THR A 59 -1.98 2.03 17.08
N ASP A 60 -2.75 3.02 16.65
CA ASP A 60 -4.21 2.98 16.69
C ASP A 60 -4.73 2.81 15.27
N ASP A 61 -5.42 1.71 15.04
CA ASP A 61 -5.98 1.39 13.72
C ASP A 61 -7.03 2.43 13.36
N ALA A 62 -6.97 2.94 12.14
CA ALA A 62 -7.90 3.94 11.70
C ALA A 62 -9.31 3.33 11.58
N PRO A 63 -10.31 3.84 12.33
CA PRO A 63 -11.65 3.28 12.26
C PRO A 63 -12.27 3.56 10.88
N LEU A 64 -13.26 2.75 10.49
CA LEU A 64 -13.93 2.88 9.19
C LEU A 64 -14.44 4.31 8.93
N VAL A 65 -14.99 4.97 9.95
CA VAL A 65 -15.48 6.36 9.85
C VAL A 65 -14.36 7.33 9.46
N SER A 66 -13.13 7.12 9.94
CA SER A 66 -11.96 7.92 9.56
C SER A 66 -11.57 7.64 8.11
N HIS A 67 -11.54 6.38 7.70
CA HIS A 67 -11.29 6.01 6.30
C HIS A 67 -12.32 6.59 5.33
N GLN A 68 -13.58 6.71 5.74
CA GLN A 68 -14.62 7.33 4.90
C GLN A 68 -14.44 8.85 4.73
N ASN A 69 -13.69 9.51 5.60
CA ASN A 69 -13.33 10.91 5.44
C ASN A 69 -12.11 11.07 4.51
N PRO A 70 -12.23 11.75 3.35
CA PRO A 70 -11.10 11.97 2.43
C PRO A 70 -10.07 12.96 2.97
N GLU A 71 -10.36 13.71 4.02
CA GLU A 71 -9.41 14.61 4.70
C GLU A 71 -8.62 13.91 5.81
N PHE A 72 -9.02 12.69 6.18
CA PHE A 72 -8.33 11.93 7.23
C PHE A 72 -6.94 11.50 6.75
N VAL A 73 -5.93 11.87 7.54
CA VAL A 73 -4.54 11.51 7.40
C VAL A 73 -4.06 10.86 8.70
N VAL A 74 -3.10 9.94 8.59
CA VAL A 74 -2.45 9.34 9.76
C VAL A 74 -1.40 10.26 10.36
N ILE A 75 -1.31 10.25 11.69
CA ILE A 75 -0.34 11.05 12.42
C ILE A 75 0.88 10.18 12.78
N PRO A 76 2.09 10.56 12.34
CA PRO A 76 3.31 9.85 12.69
C PRO A 76 3.80 10.25 14.09
N ARG A 77 4.80 9.49 14.59
CA ARG A 77 5.53 9.87 15.81
C ARG A 77 6.46 11.07 15.59
N PHE A 78 7.04 11.18 14.39
CA PHE A 78 8.07 12.15 14.07
C PHE A 78 7.85 12.77 12.70
N TRP A 79 8.50 13.91 12.48
CA TRP A 79 8.59 14.60 11.21
C TRP A 79 10.04 14.90 10.85
N VAL A 80 10.31 15.03 9.56
CA VAL A 80 11.62 15.32 8.99
C VAL A 80 11.51 16.50 8.03
N ALA A 81 12.49 17.38 8.03
CA ALA A 81 12.52 18.51 7.11
C ALA A 81 12.48 18.02 5.65
N GLU A 82 11.63 18.63 4.83
CA GLU A 82 11.47 18.28 3.41
C GLU A 82 12.80 18.35 2.65
N GLU A 83 13.63 19.35 2.94
CA GLU A 83 14.97 19.49 2.35
C GLU A 83 15.87 18.27 2.57
N GLU A 84 15.73 17.59 3.71
CA GLU A 84 16.49 16.38 4.03
C GLU A 84 16.00 15.18 3.22
N VAL A 85 14.68 15.05 3.05
CA VAL A 85 14.08 14.01 2.19
C VAL A 85 14.55 14.21 0.75
N THR A 86 14.41 15.43 0.22
CA THR A 86 14.85 15.78 -1.14
C THR A 86 16.35 15.56 -1.32
N ARG A 87 17.18 15.92 -0.33
CA ARG A 87 18.62 15.66 -0.39
C ARG A 87 18.94 14.17 -0.47
N SER A 88 18.23 13.34 0.30
CA SER A 88 18.48 11.88 0.32
C SER A 88 18.08 11.16 -0.97
N LEU A 89 17.11 11.71 -1.72
CA LEU A 89 16.70 11.20 -3.03
C LEU A 89 17.72 11.49 -4.15
N GLY A 90 18.59 12.48 -3.95
CA GLY A 90 19.57 12.95 -4.93
C GLY A 90 18.98 13.89 -5.98
N SER A 91 19.85 14.70 -6.62
CA SER A 91 19.49 15.75 -7.57
C SER A 91 18.90 15.28 -8.90
N GLU A 92 18.90 13.97 -9.17
CA GLU A 92 18.43 13.39 -10.43
C GLU A 92 16.97 12.94 -10.41
N ARG A 93 16.25 13.15 -9.29
CA ARG A 93 14.88 12.68 -9.15
C ARG A 93 13.87 13.83 -9.33
N PRO A 94 12.88 13.69 -10.23
CA PRO A 94 11.81 14.66 -10.38
C PRO A 94 10.96 14.74 -9.11
N GLU A 95 10.12 15.77 -9.01
CA GLU A 95 9.07 15.84 -7.99
C GLU A 95 8.22 14.56 -8.05
N LEU A 96 8.35 13.72 -7.02
CA LEU A 96 7.64 12.44 -6.93
C LEU A 96 6.28 12.69 -6.26
N PRO A 97 5.16 12.24 -6.83
CA PRO A 97 3.85 12.34 -6.18
C PRO A 97 3.74 11.46 -4.92
N GLY A 98 4.62 10.48 -4.74
CA GLY A 98 4.62 9.56 -3.62
C GLY A 98 5.71 8.49 -3.73
N PHE A 99 5.59 7.45 -2.92
CA PHE A 99 6.52 6.32 -2.90
C PHE A 99 5.79 4.99 -2.85
N LEU A 100 6.17 4.05 -3.71
CA LEU A 100 5.87 2.64 -3.54
C LEU A 100 6.88 2.03 -2.56
N GLY A 101 6.39 1.32 -1.56
CA GLY A 101 7.22 0.55 -0.65
C GLY A 101 6.50 -0.67 -0.09
N PHE A 102 7.23 -1.46 0.69
CA PHE A 102 6.70 -2.66 1.34
C PHE A 102 7.14 -2.72 2.80
N LYS A 103 6.44 -3.51 3.62
CA LYS A 103 6.82 -3.75 5.02
C LYS A 103 7.94 -4.79 5.06
N ASP A 104 9.10 -4.45 5.59
CA ASP A 104 10.21 -5.40 5.73
C ASP A 104 9.97 -6.42 6.86
N ILE A 105 9.32 -6.00 7.95
CA ILE A 105 9.00 -6.87 9.07
C ILE A 105 7.65 -7.54 8.85
N THR A 106 7.67 -8.87 8.91
CA THR A 106 6.51 -9.76 8.85
C THR A 106 6.50 -10.70 10.07
N SER A 107 5.52 -11.58 10.17
CA SER A 107 5.42 -12.58 11.24
C SER A 107 4.80 -13.86 10.67
N PRO A 108 5.18 -15.06 11.17
CA PRO A 108 4.50 -16.31 10.80
C PRO A 108 3.00 -16.30 11.13
N THR A 109 2.58 -15.47 12.09
CA THR A 109 1.17 -15.30 12.47
C THR A 109 0.43 -14.31 11.57
N ASN A 110 1.12 -13.58 10.69
CA ASN A 110 0.49 -12.62 9.79
C ASN A 110 -0.29 -13.35 8.69
N GLN A 111 -1.41 -12.74 8.33
CA GLN A 111 -2.28 -13.22 7.26
C GLN A 111 -1.65 -13.02 5.88
N ARG A 112 -0.73 -12.07 5.76
CA ARG A 112 0.05 -11.76 4.57
C ARG A 112 1.53 -11.63 4.91
N THR A 113 2.42 -12.12 4.05
CA THR A 113 3.87 -12.01 4.24
C THR A 113 4.42 -10.76 3.58
N MET A 114 4.08 -10.55 2.30
CA MET A 114 4.29 -9.32 1.55
C MET A 114 3.09 -8.39 1.72
N ILE A 115 3.36 -7.17 2.18
CA ILE A 115 2.40 -6.08 2.26
C ILE A 115 3.06 -4.84 1.66
N ALA A 116 2.50 -4.34 0.57
CA ALA A 116 2.98 -3.16 -0.13
C ALA A 116 1.91 -2.07 -0.21
N SER A 117 2.35 -0.81 -0.27
CA SER A 117 1.47 0.35 -0.41
C SER A 117 2.18 1.48 -1.14
N ILE A 118 1.41 2.37 -1.76
CA ILE A 118 1.92 3.67 -2.21
C ILE A 118 1.50 4.72 -1.20
N ILE A 119 2.47 5.45 -0.66
CA ILE A 119 2.27 6.54 0.30
C ILE A 119 2.47 7.91 -0.38
N PRO A 120 1.91 9.00 0.16
CA PRO A 120 2.20 10.35 -0.35
C PRO A 120 3.67 10.71 -0.13
N PHE A 121 4.14 11.74 -0.85
CA PHE A 121 5.52 12.23 -0.67
C PHE A 121 5.76 12.63 0.80
N SER A 122 6.70 11.92 1.43
CA SER A 122 6.92 11.90 2.88
C SER A 122 8.32 11.39 3.23
N ALA A 123 8.70 11.47 4.51
CA ALA A 123 9.87 10.76 5.01
C ALA A 123 9.47 9.31 5.35
N VAL A 124 10.40 8.36 5.27
CA VAL A 124 10.13 6.94 5.60
C VAL A 124 11.21 6.36 6.51
N THR A 125 10.85 5.37 7.32
CA THR A 125 11.82 4.56 8.05
C THR A 125 12.38 3.42 7.19
N ASN A 126 13.49 2.84 7.63
CA ASN A 126 14.10 1.67 6.98
C ASN A 126 13.18 0.43 6.97
N HIS A 127 12.14 0.41 7.81
CA HIS A 127 11.15 -0.67 7.85
C HIS A 127 10.12 -0.62 6.73
N PHE A 128 10.08 0.50 5.99
CA PHE A 128 9.30 0.62 4.78
C PHE A 128 10.22 0.84 3.58
N PRO A 129 10.99 -0.20 3.14
CA PRO A 129 11.86 -0.07 1.98
C PRO A 129 11.14 0.43 0.74
N LEU A 130 11.77 1.37 0.03
CA LEU A 130 11.22 1.99 -1.17
C LEU A 130 11.63 1.27 -2.44
N LEU A 131 10.67 1.13 -3.36
CA LEU A 131 10.88 0.67 -4.72
C LEU A 131 10.85 1.87 -5.66
N LEU A 132 12.03 2.44 -5.93
CA LEU A 132 12.14 3.66 -6.72
C LEU A 132 12.37 3.33 -8.20
N MET A 133 11.41 3.70 -9.05
CA MET A 133 11.42 3.35 -10.48
C MET A 133 11.16 4.57 -11.36
N GLN A 134 11.70 4.56 -12.58
CA GLN A 134 11.46 5.58 -13.60
C GLN A 134 10.48 5.08 -14.67
N VAL A 135 9.29 4.64 -14.23
CA VAL A 135 8.19 4.21 -15.12
C VAL A 135 6.91 4.94 -14.75
N HIS A 136 5.97 5.03 -15.69
CA HIS A 136 4.69 5.70 -15.49
C HIS A 136 3.92 5.14 -14.28
N TRP A 137 3.19 6.00 -13.56
CA TRP A 137 2.56 5.63 -12.29
C TRP A 137 1.52 4.52 -12.39
N ARG A 138 0.80 4.41 -13.52
CA ARG A 138 -0.07 3.25 -13.76
C ARG A 138 0.69 1.93 -13.76
N ARG A 139 1.89 1.90 -14.31
CA ARG A 139 2.73 0.70 -14.30
C ARG A 139 3.24 0.36 -12.90
N GLN A 140 3.59 1.38 -12.11
CA GLN A 140 3.92 1.18 -10.69
C GLN A 140 2.74 0.63 -9.88
N THR A 141 1.51 1.06 -10.17
CA THR A 141 0.32 0.47 -9.55
C THR A 141 0.09 -0.99 -9.95
N CYS A 142 0.50 -1.40 -11.15
CA CYS A 142 0.46 -2.81 -11.54
C CYS A 142 1.45 -3.63 -10.69
N LEU A 143 2.67 -3.13 -10.49
CA LEU A 143 3.61 -3.75 -9.56
C LEU A 143 3.05 -3.84 -8.14
N LEU A 144 2.43 -2.77 -7.63
CA LEU A 144 1.78 -2.77 -6.31
C LEU A 144 0.75 -3.90 -6.19
N ALA A 145 -0.08 -4.12 -7.23
CA ALA A 145 -1.02 -5.23 -7.22
C ALA A 145 -0.34 -6.59 -7.25
N ASN A 146 0.76 -6.73 -8.01
CA ASN A 146 1.51 -7.98 -8.05
C ASN A 146 2.11 -8.33 -6.68
N LEU A 147 2.74 -7.36 -6.01
CA LEU A 147 3.32 -7.54 -4.68
C LEU A 147 2.26 -7.93 -3.64
N ASN A 148 1.03 -7.44 -3.80
CA ASN A 148 -0.09 -7.74 -2.91
C ASN A 148 -0.96 -8.92 -3.36
N ALA A 149 -0.60 -9.64 -4.43
CA ALA A 149 -1.36 -10.81 -4.89
C ALA A 149 -1.12 -12.04 -4.02
N PHE A 150 -2.14 -12.86 -3.77
CA PHE A 150 -1.99 -14.11 -3.02
C PHE A 150 -1.00 -15.10 -3.65
N VAL A 151 -1.00 -15.21 -4.98
CA VAL A 151 -0.03 -16.07 -5.70
C VAL A 151 1.42 -15.63 -5.46
N PHE A 152 1.68 -14.32 -5.44
CA PHE A 152 3.00 -13.76 -5.14
C PHE A 152 3.37 -13.96 -3.67
N ASP A 153 2.41 -13.75 -2.77
CA ASP A 153 2.60 -13.93 -1.33
C ASP A 153 2.88 -15.40 -0.97
N TYR A 154 2.27 -16.33 -1.70
CA TYR A 154 2.51 -17.76 -1.53
C TYR A 154 3.96 -18.13 -1.85
N ALA A 155 4.50 -17.63 -2.97
CA ALA A 155 5.91 -17.79 -3.30
C ALA A 155 6.83 -17.10 -2.27
N THR A 156 6.42 -15.92 -1.79
CA THR A 156 7.17 -15.14 -0.78
C THR A 156 7.30 -15.92 0.54
N ARG A 157 6.20 -16.51 1.01
CA ARG A 157 6.14 -17.34 2.23
C ARG A 157 7.10 -18.51 2.21
N GLN A 158 7.31 -19.12 1.04
CA GLN A 158 8.22 -20.24 0.89
C GLN A 158 9.69 -19.82 0.88
N LYS A 159 9.98 -18.59 0.42
CA LYS A 159 11.35 -18.07 0.32
C LYS A 159 11.85 -17.45 1.62
N ILE A 160 10.95 -16.90 2.44
CA ILE A 160 11.36 -16.23 3.67
C ILE A 160 11.67 -17.25 4.78
N GLY A 161 12.87 -17.16 5.36
CA GLY A 161 13.29 -18.03 6.47
C GLY A 161 13.08 -17.42 7.87
N GLY A 162 12.61 -16.17 7.95
CA GLY A 162 12.46 -15.42 9.20
C GLY A 162 11.39 -14.34 9.10
N VAL A 163 11.52 -13.30 9.93
CA VAL A 163 10.56 -12.19 10.00
C VAL A 163 10.95 -10.96 9.19
N THR A 164 12.12 -10.98 8.54
CA THR A 164 12.63 -9.84 7.77
C THR A 164 12.70 -10.18 6.29
N LEU A 165 11.92 -9.44 5.50
CA LEU A 165 11.87 -9.51 4.05
C LEU A 165 12.94 -8.57 3.47
N ASN A 166 14.18 -9.05 3.44
CA ASN A 166 15.32 -8.29 2.91
C ASN A 166 15.26 -8.12 1.39
N PHE A 167 15.97 -7.10 0.87
CA PHE A 167 16.05 -6.81 -0.57
C PHE A 167 16.45 -8.03 -1.42
N PHE A 168 17.47 -8.78 -1.00
CA PHE A 168 17.93 -9.95 -1.76
C PHE A 168 16.87 -11.06 -1.89
N ILE A 169 15.87 -11.10 -1.00
CA ILE A 169 14.73 -12.01 -1.13
C ILE A 169 13.79 -11.46 -2.20
N VAL A 170 13.42 -10.19 -2.07
CA VAL A 170 12.47 -9.51 -2.97
C VAL A 170 12.96 -9.52 -4.42
N GLU A 171 14.26 -9.31 -4.65
CA GLU A 171 14.90 -9.36 -5.97
C GLU A 171 14.81 -10.73 -6.66
N GLN A 172 14.55 -11.80 -5.91
CA GLN A 172 14.45 -13.17 -6.41
C GLN A 172 13.01 -13.69 -6.48
N LEU A 173 12.02 -12.86 -6.14
CA LEU A 173 10.60 -13.24 -6.20
C LEU A 173 10.09 -13.18 -7.65
N PRO A 174 9.11 -14.05 -8.01
CA PRO A 174 8.63 -14.19 -9.38
C PRO A 174 7.75 -13.00 -9.79
N THR A 175 8.35 -11.82 -9.97
CA THR A 175 7.63 -10.61 -10.38
C THR A 175 7.38 -10.62 -11.89
N LEU A 176 6.15 -10.33 -12.32
CA LEU A 176 5.83 -10.15 -13.74
C LEU A 176 6.65 -8.97 -14.31
N PRO A 177 7.29 -9.13 -15.48
CA PRO A 177 8.07 -8.05 -16.05
C PRO A 177 7.15 -6.95 -16.61
N PRO A 178 7.63 -5.68 -16.63
CA PRO A 178 6.79 -4.51 -16.86
C PRO A 178 6.10 -4.48 -18.23
N ASP A 179 6.71 -5.08 -19.24
CA ASP A 179 6.22 -5.26 -20.61
C ASP A 179 5.00 -6.19 -20.70
N ARG A 180 4.79 -7.10 -19.73
CA ARG A 180 3.55 -7.89 -19.65
C ARG A 180 2.31 -7.02 -19.58
N TYR A 181 2.38 -5.87 -18.93
CA TYR A 181 1.23 -5.01 -18.73
C TYR A 181 0.80 -4.26 -20.00
N ASP A 182 1.64 -4.24 -21.03
CA ASP A 182 1.32 -3.65 -22.34
C ASP A 182 0.41 -4.57 -23.18
N GLU A 183 0.29 -5.85 -22.81
CA GLU A 183 -0.59 -6.80 -23.47
C GLU A 183 -2.08 -6.43 -23.32
N LYS A 184 -2.90 -6.91 -24.26
CA LYS A 184 -4.37 -6.79 -24.17
C LYS A 184 -4.88 -7.59 -22.99
N CYS A 185 -5.86 -7.04 -22.28
CA CYS A 185 -6.50 -7.74 -21.18
C CYS A 185 -7.28 -8.96 -21.72
N PRO A 186 -6.96 -10.20 -21.29
CA PRO A 186 -7.57 -11.42 -21.85
C PRO A 186 -9.09 -11.48 -21.68
N TRP A 187 -9.58 -10.96 -20.56
CA TRP A 187 -10.99 -10.98 -20.15
C TRP A 187 -11.74 -9.68 -20.42
N ASP A 188 -11.06 -8.63 -20.85
CA ASP A 188 -11.68 -7.37 -21.27
C ASP A 188 -10.99 -6.82 -22.53
N LYS A 189 -11.54 -7.18 -23.69
CA LYS A 189 -11.00 -6.82 -25.01
C LYS A 189 -10.94 -5.30 -25.27
N LYS A 190 -11.56 -4.47 -24.44
CA LYS A 190 -11.60 -3.01 -24.61
C LYS A 190 -10.42 -2.29 -23.96
N THR A 191 -9.55 -3.00 -23.25
CA THR A 191 -8.46 -2.39 -22.46
C THR A 191 -7.17 -3.23 -22.50
N THR A 192 -6.07 -2.61 -22.07
CA THR A 192 -4.82 -3.30 -21.75
C THR A 192 -4.84 -3.83 -20.33
N LEU A 193 -3.93 -4.76 -20.01
CA LEU A 193 -3.69 -5.22 -18.65
C LEU A 193 -3.31 -4.04 -17.74
N GLU A 194 -2.39 -3.16 -18.18
CA GLU A 194 -1.98 -1.98 -17.40
C GLU A 194 -3.20 -1.17 -16.95
N ARG A 195 -4.09 -0.85 -17.88
CA ARG A 195 -5.25 -0.01 -17.56
C ARG A 195 -6.27 -0.76 -16.70
N TRP A 196 -6.53 -2.04 -16.97
CA TRP A 196 -7.50 -2.82 -16.18
C TRP A 196 -7.06 -2.98 -14.72
N ILE A 197 -5.76 -3.25 -14.50
CA ILE A 197 -5.17 -3.43 -13.16
C ILE A 197 -5.04 -2.07 -12.47
N SER A 198 -4.43 -1.08 -13.14
CA SER A 198 -4.17 0.23 -12.52
C SER A 198 -5.45 0.94 -12.08
N GLU A 199 -6.54 0.88 -12.85
CA GLU A 199 -7.82 1.49 -12.43
C GLU A 199 -8.34 0.93 -11.11
N ARG A 200 -8.16 -0.37 -10.85
CA ARG A 200 -8.59 -1.01 -9.61
C ARG A 200 -7.70 -0.61 -8.44
N VAL A 201 -6.38 -0.62 -8.67
CA VAL A 201 -5.41 -0.21 -7.66
C VAL A 201 -5.57 1.26 -7.30
N LEU A 202 -5.80 2.13 -8.28
CA LEU A 202 -6.01 3.56 -8.05
C LEU A 202 -7.30 3.81 -7.23
N LYS A 203 -8.37 3.03 -7.44
CA LYS A 203 -9.56 3.06 -6.59
C LYS A 203 -9.27 2.60 -5.15
N LEU A 204 -8.40 1.61 -4.98
CA LEU A 204 -8.01 1.13 -3.65
C LEU A 204 -7.06 2.11 -2.93
N THR A 205 -6.20 2.81 -3.66
CA THR A 205 -5.12 3.62 -3.08
C THR A 205 -5.47 5.11 -2.99
N CYS A 206 -6.08 5.71 -4.01
CA CYS A 206 -6.39 7.14 -4.04
C CYS A 206 -7.68 7.45 -3.26
N THR A 207 -7.71 7.17 -1.96
CA THR A 207 -8.91 7.29 -1.11
C THR A 207 -8.97 8.54 -0.25
N ALA A 208 -7.91 9.36 -0.26
CA ALA A 208 -7.80 10.60 0.50
C ALA A 208 -7.14 11.72 -0.34
N ASN A 209 -7.31 12.96 0.12
CA ASN A 209 -6.86 14.17 -0.57
C ASN A 209 -5.34 14.24 -0.73
N ASP A 210 -4.59 13.67 0.21
CA ASP A 210 -3.12 13.58 0.17
C ASP A 210 -2.60 12.67 -0.96
N MET A 211 -3.45 11.83 -1.54
CA MET A 211 -3.13 10.98 -2.69
C MET A 211 -3.49 11.59 -4.06
N ARG A 212 -4.02 12.83 -4.09
CA ARG A 212 -4.31 13.54 -5.36
C ARG A 212 -3.09 13.67 -6.27
N PRO A 213 -1.86 13.94 -5.78
CA PRO A 213 -0.68 13.97 -6.66
C PRO A 213 -0.46 12.64 -7.40
N LEU A 214 -0.68 11.49 -6.73
CA LEU A 214 -0.60 10.18 -7.37
C LEU A 214 -1.71 10.04 -8.43
N ALA A 215 -2.94 10.40 -8.08
CA ALA A 215 -4.07 10.32 -8.99
C ALA A 215 -3.83 11.17 -10.26
N GLU A 216 -3.31 12.38 -10.12
CA GLU A 216 -2.94 13.26 -11.22
C GLU A 216 -1.83 12.65 -12.07
N ALA A 217 -0.75 12.19 -11.45
CA ALA A 217 0.39 11.58 -12.13
C ALA A 217 0.04 10.26 -12.85
N ALA A 218 -1.02 9.58 -12.42
CA ALA A 218 -1.55 8.38 -13.07
C ALA A 218 -2.71 8.67 -14.05
N GLY A 219 -3.19 9.92 -14.14
CA GLY A 219 -4.36 10.28 -14.94
C GLY A 219 -5.65 9.61 -14.47
N PHE A 220 -5.84 9.46 -13.16
CA PHE A 220 -7.01 8.87 -12.52
C PHE A 220 -8.12 9.92 -12.31
N LYS A 221 -9.23 9.78 -13.04
CA LYS A 221 -10.38 10.71 -13.01
C LYS A 221 -11.51 10.14 -12.16
N PRO A 222 -11.35 10.13 -10.82
CA PRO A 222 -12.07 11.07 -9.96
C PRO A 222 -11.14 11.87 -9.03
N GLY A 223 -9.82 11.65 -9.07
CA GLY A 223 -8.86 12.21 -8.13
C GLY A 223 -8.87 11.53 -6.76
N VAL A 224 -10.06 11.37 -6.17
CA VAL A 224 -10.29 10.63 -4.92
C VAL A 224 -11.46 9.66 -5.11
N HIS A 225 -11.26 8.41 -4.68
CA HIS A 225 -12.29 7.36 -4.69
C HIS A 225 -12.67 7.02 -3.25
N GLY A 226 -13.93 7.24 -2.89
CA GLY A 226 -14.40 7.10 -1.50
C GLY A 226 -14.19 5.68 -0.94
N TRP A 227 -13.80 5.60 0.33
CA TRP A 227 -13.57 4.31 0.99
C TRP A 227 -14.89 3.54 1.19
N ASN A 228 -15.00 2.38 0.55
CA ASN A 228 -16.15 1.50 0.67
C ASN A 228 -15.68 0.04 0.78
N GLU A 229 -15.94 -0.62 1.90
CA GLU A 229 -15.45 -1.99 2.16
C GLU A 229 -15.91 -3.01 1.13
N ALA A 230 -17.16 -2.93 0.67
CA ALA A 230 -17.68 -3.86 -0.33
C ALA A 230 -17.00 -3.70 -1.70
N ASP A 231 -16.79 -2.45 -2.13
CA ASP A 231 -16.05 -2.16 -3.36
C ASP A 231 -14.58 -2.59 -3.23
N ARG A 232 -13.93 -2.28 -2.10
CA ARG A 232 -12.54 -2.67 -1.84
C ARG A 232 -12.37 -4.20 -1.86
N HIS A 233 -13.27 -4.93 -1.20
CA HIS A 233 -13.27 -6.38 -1.17
C HIS A 233 -13.36 -6.97 -2.58
N ARG A 234 -14.32 -6.50 -3.38
CA ARG A 234 -14.47 -6.92 -4.79
C ARG A 234 -13.23 -6.61 -5.61
N LEU A 235 -12.72 -5.37 -5.54
CA LEU A 235 -11.56 -4.93 -6.32
C LEU A 235 -10.30 -5.75 -5.99
N ARG A 236 -10.08 -6.08 -4.71
CA ARG A 236 -8.98 -6.96 -4.29
C ARG A 236 -9.18 -8.38 -4.84
N ALA A 237 -10.38 -8.94 -4.72
CA ALA A 237 -10.68 -10.27 -5.24
C ALA A 237 -10.48 -10.37 -6.76
N GLU A 238 -10.92 -9.36 -7.52
CA GLU A 238 -10.68 -9.28 -8.97
C GLU A 238 -9.18 -9.20 -9.30
N LEU A 239 -8.41 -8.43 -8.54
CA LEU A 239 -6.95 -8.35 -8.72
C LEU A 239 -6.28 -9.69 -8.43
N ASP A 240 -6.60 -10.34 -7.32
CA ASP A 240 -6.05 -11.64 -6.96
C ASP A 240 -6.39 -12.71 -8.02
N ALA A 241 -7.65 -12.77 -8.46
CA ALA A 241 -8.09 -13.64 -9.56
C ALA A 241 -7.32 -13.40 -10.86
N ALA A 242 -7.16 -12.13 -11.25
CA ALA A 242 -6.38 -11.77 -12.43
C ALA A 242 -4.92 -12.24 -12.31
N TYR A 243 -4.31 -12.06 -11.14
CA TYR A 243 -2.93 -12.49 -10.92
C TYR A 243 -2.77 -14.01 -10.92
N PHE A 244 -3.73 -14.78 -10.41
CA PHE A 244 -3.72 -16.23 -10.57
C PHE A 244 -3.67 -16.66 -12.05
N ILE A 245 -4.52 -16.05 -12.88
CA ILE A 245 -4.53 -16.31 -14.34
C ILE A 245 -3.21 -15.89 -14.99
N LEU A 246 -2.67 -14.72 -14.64
CA LEU A 246 -1.42 -14.21 -15.23
C LEU A 246 -0.19 -15.06 -14.86
N TYR A 247 -0.21 -15.71 -13.70
CA TYR A 247 0.82 -16.66 -13.28
C TYR A 247 0.60 -18.06 -13.88
N GLY A 248 -0.52 -18.28 -14.57
CA GLY A 248 -0.83 -19.51 -15.28
C GLY A 248 -1.38 -20.63 -14.40
N LEU A 249 -1.90 -20.30 -13.21
CA LEU A 249 -2.50 -21.30 -12.33
C LEU A 249 -3.88 -21.70 -12.84
N ASP A 250 -4.19 -22.99 -12.73
CA ASP A 250 -5.55 -23.49 -12.95
C ASP A 250 -6.44 -23.39 -11.69
N ARG A 251 -7.72 -23.75 -11.83
CA ARG A 251 -8.71 -23.57 -10.76
C ARG A 251 -8.42 -24.39 -9.50
N GLU A 252 -7.82 -25.57 -9.65
CA GLU A 252 -7.46 -26.44 -8.54
C GLU A 252 -6.21 -25.91 -7.83
N GLU A 253 -5.23 -25.42 -8.59
CA GLU A 253 -4.03 -24.76 -8.06
C GLU A 253 -4.36 -23.47 -7.32
N VAL A 254 -5.32 -22.68 -7.81
CA VAL A 254 -5.83 -21.49 -7.09
C VAL A 254 -6.41 -21.89 -5.73
N ASP A 255 -7.24 -22.93 -5.71
CA ASP A 255 -7.87 -23.43 -4.49
C ASP A 255 -6.81 -23.85 -3.46
N TYR A 256 -5.81 -24.62 -3.92
CA TYR A 256 -4.67 -25.05 -3.12
C TYR A 256 -3.85 -23.89 -2.55
N VAL A 257 -3.55 -22.87 -3.37
CA VAL A 257 -2.82 -21.68 -2.91
C VAL A 257 -3.63 -20.96 -1.83
N LEU A 258 -4.93 -20.73 -2.04
CA LEU A 258 -5.77 -20.02 -1.08
C LEU A 258 -5.91 -20.78 0.26
N ASP A 259 -5.91 -22.12 0.23
CA ASP A 259 -5.97 -22.93 1.44
C ASP A 259 -4.75 -22.78 2.35
N ALA A 260 -3.61 -22.37 1.81
CA ALA A 260 -2.41 -22.04 2.60
C ALA A 260 -2.58 -20.76 3.45
N PHE A 261 -3.63 -19.96 3.22
CA PHE A 261 -3.90 -18.69 3.90
C PHE A 261 -5.04 -18.77 4.91
N GLN A 262 -5.02 -19.77 5.79
CA GLN A 262 -6.03 -20.01 6.84
C GLN A 262 -6.30 -18.78 7.74
N GLY A 263 -5.32 -17.87 7.89
CA GLY A 263 -5.48 -16.66 8.70
C GLY A 263 -6.47 -15.64 8.13
N VAL A 264 -6.73 -15.65 6.83
CA VAL A 264 -7.52 -14.61 6.13
C VAL A 264 -8.97 -14.58 6.62
N VAL A 265 -9.53 -15.72 7.02
CA VAL A 265 -10.90 -15.80 7.58
C VAL A 265 -11.08 -14.88 8.78
N LYS A 266 -10.07 -14.81 9.67
CA LYS A 266 -10.09 -13.91 10.83
C LYS A 266 -9.98 -12.43 10.44
N GLU A 267 -9.33 -12.11 9.31
CA GLU A 267 -9.22 -10.74 8.78
C GLU A 267 -10.56 -10.26 8.25
N ASP A 268 -11.25 -11.14 7.53
CA ASP A 268 -12.53 -10.87 6.90
C ASP A 268 -13.58 -10.49 7.96
N GLU A 269 -13.60 -11.25 9.07
CA GLU A 269 -14.44 -10.95 10.24
C GLU A 269 -14.06 -9.64 10.92
N ALA A 270 -12.76 -9.40 11.14
CA ALA A 270 -12.27 -8.20 11.85
C ALA A 270 -12.52 -6.89 11.07
N HIS A 271 -12.46 -6.94 9.74
CA HIS A 271 -12.62 -5.76 8.88
C HIS A 271 -14.05 -5.59 8.32
N GLY A 272 -15.01 -6.40 8.78
CA GLY A 272 -16.41 -6.30 8.36
C GLY A 272 -16.62 -6.50 6.86
N ARG A 273 -15.85 -7.41 6.25
CA ARG A 273 -15.98 -7.69 4.82
C ARG A 273 -17.35 -8.30 4.51
N PRO A 274 -17.93 -8.04 3.33
CA PRO A 274 -19.28 -8.51 2.98
C PRO A 274 -19.37 -10.04 2.81
N GLY A 275 -18.25 -10.75 2.74
CA GLY A 275 -18.19 -12.20 2.63
C GLY A 275 -16.75 -12.74 2.71
N PRO A 276 -16.59 -14.08 2.61
CA PRO A 276 -15.27 -14.72 2.64
C PRO A 276 -14.41 -14.34 1.43
N THR A 277 -13.19 -13.88 1.66
CA THR A 277 -12.23 -13.49 0.61
C THR A 277 -11.94 -14.64 -0.35
N ARG A 278 -11.82 -15.87 0.16
CA ARG A 278 -11.64 -17.07 -0.67
C ARG A 278 -12.76 -17.20 -1.69
N ALA A 279 -14.03 -17.11 -1.26
CA ALA A 279 -15.17 -17.25 -2.15
C ALA A 279 -15.19 -16.14 -3.21
N ALA A 280 -14.98 -14.88 -2.80
CA ALA A 280 -14.96 -13.75 -3.72
C ALA A 280 -13.86 -13.87 -4.78
N ILE A 281 -12.66 -14.35 -4.42
CA ILE A 281 -11.56 -14.59 -5.37
C ILE A 281 -11.93 -15.68 -6.37
N LEU A 282 -12.52 -16.78 -5.89
CA LEU A 282 -12.88 -17.90 -6.75
C LEU A 282 -14.01 -17.54 -7.72
N ASP A 283 -15.03 -16.84 -7.24
CA ASP A 283 -16.11 -16.31 -8.09
C ASP A 283 -15.56 -15.33 -9.14
N ALA A 284 -14.63 -14.45 -8.74
CA ALA A 284 -13.97 -13.55 -9.67
C ALA A 284 -13.12 -14.32 -10.70
N TYR A 285 -12.34 -15.33 -10.26
CA TYR A 285 -11.51 -16.15 -11.13
C TYR A 285 -12.36 -16.86 -12.20
N ASP A 286 -13.47 -17.48 -11.80
CA ASP A 286 -14.39 -18.16 -12.70
C ASP A 286 -15.07 -17.17 -13.68
N GLY A 287 -15.30 -15.91 -13.25
CA GLY A 287 -15.86 -14.85 -14.10
C GLY A 287 -14.87 -14.18 -15.06
N LEU A 288 -13.56 -14.29 -14.82
CA LEU A 288 -12.51 -13.76 -15.72
C LEU A 288 -12.08 -14.77 -16.79
N ARG A 289 -12.53 -16.02 -16.72
CA ARG A 289 -12.09 -17.09 -17.64
C ARG A 289 -13.00 -17.26 -18.86
#